data_AF-A0A1D6GJU1-F1
#
_entry.id   AF-A0A1D6GJU1-F1
#
_cell.length_a   1.000
_cell.length_b   1.000
_cell.length_c   1.000
_cell.angle_alpha   90.00
_cell.angle_beta   90.00
_cell.angle_gamma   90.00
#
_symmetry.space_group_name_H-M   'P 1'
#
loop_
_entity.id
_entity.type
_entity.pdbx_description
1 polymer ?
#
loop_
_entity_poly.entity_id
_entity_poly.type
_entity_poly.pdbx_seq_one_letter_code
_entity_poly.pdbx_strand_id
1 'polypeptide(L)'
;MLLEYFSGYNDIIMARVFAHQVVYVGDGNNIVHSWLLLADVLPFHFVCACPKGFEPDAHIVEMARGAGISKIEITNSPREAVKGADVVYTDVWASMGQKEEVDYRKQKFQGFTVDETLMEIAGP
;
A
#
# COMPACT_ATOMS: atom_id res chain seq x y z
N MET A 1 33.18 -15.24 19.32
CA MET A 1 33.35 -15.97 18.04
C MET A 1 32.32 -17.10 17.93
N LEU A 2 31.03 -16.80 18.14
CA LEU A 2 29.89 -17.73 17.98
C LEU A 2 28.60 -16.99 17.57
N LEU A 3 28.70 -15.72 17.16
CA LEU A 3 27.53 -14.87 16.83
C LEU A 3 27.33 -14.66 15.32
N GLU A 4 28.27 -15.07 14.46
CA GLU A 4 28.18 -14.82 13.01
C GLU A 4 27.53 -15.97 12.21
N TYR A 5 27.24 -17.12 12.83
CA TYR A 5 26.78 -18.30 12.08
C TYR A 5 25.25 -18.50 12.03
N PHE A 6 24.48 -17.70 12.77
CA PHE A 6 23.00 -17.80 12.82
C PHE A 6 22.26 -16.60 12.19
N SER A 7 22.97 -15.52 11.81
CA SER A 7 22.34 -14.33 11.21
C SER A 7 21.90 -14.59 9.76
N GLY A 8 22.75 -15.21 8.94
CA GLY A 8 22.49 -15.30 7.49
C GLY A 8 21.17 -15.98 7.10
N TYR A 9 20.81 -17.11 7.73
CA TYR A 9 19.58 -17.83 7.35
C TYR A 9 18.30 -17.16 7.84
N ASN A 10 18.31 -16.62 9.06
CA ASN A 10 17.17 -15.85 9.57
C ASN A 10 17.05 -14.53 8.83
N ASP A 11 18.14 -13.83 8.54
CA ASP A 11 18.12 -12.58 7.78
C ASP A 11 17.65 -12.83 6.34
N ILE A 12 18.02 -13.95 5.71
CA ILE A 12 17.53 -14.34 4.37
C ILE A 12 16.06 -14.76 4.39
N ILE A 13 15.61 -15.52 5.39
CA ILE A 13 14.20 -15.91 5.52
C ILE A 13 13.33 -14.70 5.87
N MET A 14 13.78 -13.84 6.79
CA MET A 14 13.13 -12.57 7.09
C MET A 14 13.11 -11.68 5.85
N ALA A 15 14.23 -11.49 5.15
CA ALA A 15 14.27 -10.71 3.91
C ALA A 15 13.32 -11.28 2.84
N ARG A 16 13.22 -12.61 2.70
CA ARG A 16 12.33 -13.24 1.71
C ARG A 16 10.85 -13.16 2.09
N VAL A 17 10.52 -13.09 3.38
CA VAL A 17 9.13 -12.94 3.84
C VAL A 17 8.70 -11.46 3.84
N PHE A 18 9.63 -10.54 4.04
CA PHE A 18 9.35 -9.12 4.31
C PHE A 18 9.79 -8.13 3.21
N ALA A 19 10.43 -8.59 2.12
CA ALA A 19 10.77 -7.72 0.98
C ALA A 19 9.61 -7.48 0.00
N HIS A 20 8.38 -7.86 0.35
CA HIS A 20 7.25 -7.75 -0.57
C HIS A 20 6.74 -6.31 -0.67
N GLN A 21 6.55 -5.85 -1.90
CA GLN A 21 5.88 -4.59 -2.21
C GLN A 21 4.37 -4.81 -2.19
N VAL A 22 3.71 -4.22 -1.20
CA VAL A 22 2.25 -4.20 -1.08
C VAL A 22 1.74 -2.87 -1.60
N VAL A 23 0.90 -2.92 -2.63
CA VAL A 23 0.30 -1.75 -3.25
C VAL A 23 -1.19 -1.73 -2.96
N TYR A 24 -1.64 -0.70 -2.24
CA TYR A 24 -3.05 -0.41 -2.09
C TYR A 24 -3.48 0.58 -3.17
N VAL A 25 -4.51 0.24 -3.94
CA VAL A 25 -5.12 1.13 -4.96
C VAL A 25 -6.52 1.50 -4.50
N GLY A 26 -6.79 2.78 -4.29
CA GLY A 26 -8.13 3.23 -3.90
C GLY A 26 -8.12 4.37 -2.89
N ASP A 27 -9.07 4.36 -1.96
CA ASP A 27 -9.29 5.45 -1.01
C ASP A 27 -8.32 5.35 0.17
N GLY A 28 -7.72 6.46 0.59
CA GLY A 28 -6.85 6.62 1.76
C GLY A 28 -7.58 6.47 3.10
N ASN A 29 -8.51 5.52 3.18
CA ASN A 29 -9.43 5.30 4.28
C ASN A 29 -8.77 4.56 5.47
N ASN A 30 -9.61 4.11 6.39
CA ASN A 30 -9.22 3.34 7.57
C ASN A 30 -8.48 2.02 7.26
N ILE A 31 -8.67 1.42 6.08
CA ILE A 31 -7.92 0.23 5.67
C ILE A 31 -6.47 0.61 5.38
N VAL A 32 -6.24 1.72 4.67
CA VAL A 32 -4.89 2.26 4.47
C VAL A 32 -4.24 2.60 5.80
N HIS A 33 -4.99 3.16 6.77
CA HIS A 33 -4.44 3.44 8.10
C HIS A 33 -4.05 2.15 8.84
N SER A 34 -4.81 1.08 8.66
CA SER A 34 -4.49 -0.23 9.23
C SER A 34 -3.20 -0.81 8.63
N TRP A 35 -2.97 -0.64 7.33
CA TRP A 35 -1.70 -0.97 6.67
C TRP A 35 -0.53 -0.13 7.18
N LEU A 36 -0.73 1.18 7.40
CA LEU A 36 0.29 2.08 7.95
C LEU A 36 0.66 1.69 9.38
N LEU A 37 -0.30 1.30 10.21
CA LEU A 37 -0.03 0.78 11.56
C LEU A 37 0.68 -0.57 11.52
N LEU A 38 0.41 -1.43 10.52
CA LEU A 38 1.15 -2.67 10.34
C LEU A 38 2.61 -2.39 9.91
N ALA A 39 2.82 -1.38 9.07
CA ALA A 39 4.14 -0.94 8.60
C ALA A 39 5.05 -0.41 9.73
N ASP A 40 4.44 -0.04 10.86
CA ASP A 40 5.11 0.35 12.12
C ASP A 40 5.68 -0.85 12.89
N VAL A 41 5.28 -2.07 12.55
CA VAL A 41 5.62 -3.29 13.33
C VAL A 41 6.35 -4.32 12.48
N LEU A 42 5.99 -4.45 11.20
CA LEU A 42 6.59 -5.41 10.27
C LEU A 42 7.28 -4.66 9.13
N PRO A 43 8.50 -5.04 8.74
CA PRO A 43 9.17 -4.43 7.61
C PRO A 43 8.52 -4.87 6.30
N PHE A 44 8.14 -3.91 5.44
CA PHE A 44 7.78 -4.14 4.04
C PHE A 44 7.83 -2.83 3.24
N HIS A 45 7.60 -2.92 1.93
CA HIS A 45 7.41 -1.73 1.10
C HIS A 45 5.91 -1.52 0.88
N PHE A 46 5.35 -0.48 1.49
CA PHE A 46 3.95 -0.10 1.31
C PHE A 46 3.81 1.08 0.35
N VAL A 47 2.97 0.92 -0.66
CA VAL A 47 2.62 2.00 -1.59
C VAL A 47 1.11 2.20 -1.58
N CYS A 48 0.64 3.40 -1.26
CA CYS A 48 -0.77 3.78 -1.42
C CYS A 48 -0.93 4.63 -2.68
N ALA A 49 -1.64 4.08 -3.67
CA ALA A 49 -2.09 4.79 -4.86
C ALA A 49 -3.53 5.26 -4.67
N CYS A 50 -3.70 6.55 -4.42
CA CYS A 50 -5.01 7.16 -4.17
C CYS A 50 -5.25 8.41 -5.03
N PRO A 51 -6.51 8.72 -5.40
CA PRO A 51 -6.82 9.97 -6.10
C PRO A 51 -6.41 11.20 -5.28
N LYS A 52 -6.12 12.31 -5.96
CA LYS A 52 -5.81 13.57 -5.27
C LYS A 52 -6.97 14.03 -4.40
N GLY A 53 -6.68 14.38 -3.15
CA GLY A 53 -7.67 14.76 -2.15
C GLY A 53 -8.31 13.58 -1.40
N PHE A 54 -7.83 12.37 -1.64
CA PHE A 54 -8.24 11.13 -0.96
C PHE A 54 -7.02 10.42 -0.35
N GLU A 55 -5.96 11.18 -0.04
CA GLU A 55 -4.78 10.68 0.65
C GLU A 55 -5.12 10.27 2.10
N PRO A 56 -4.40 9.28 2.66
CA PRO A 56 -4.52 8.95 4.07
C PRO A 56 -4.11 10.12 4.97
N ASP A 57 -4.54 10.06 6.24
CA ASP A 57 -4.19 11.06 7.22
C ASP A 57 -2.66 11.22 7.31
N ALA A 58 -2.18 12.45 7.05
CA ALA A 58 -0.77 12.75 6.99
C ALA A 58 -0.05 12.46 8.32
N HIS A 59 -0.71 12.63 9.46
CA HIS A 59 -0.13 12.31 10.76
C HIS A 59 0.16 10.80 10.88
N ILE A 60 -0.75 9.95 10.40
CA ILE A 60 -0.56 8.49 10.43
C ILE A 60 0.57 8.08 9.48
N VAL A 61 0.64 8.69 8.30
CA VAL A 61 1.73 8.46 7.34
C VAL A 61 3.09 8.83 7.95
N GLU A 62 3.19 10.01 8.57
CA GLU A 62 4.45 10.47 9.16
C GLU A 62 4.85 9.66 10.40
N MET A 63 3.89 9.19 11.22
CA MET A 63 4.20 8.23 12.30
C MET A 63 4.84 6.95 11.74
N ALA A 64 4.20 6.33 10.75
CA ALA A 64 4.69 5.07 10.19
C ALA A 64 6.04 5.24 9.47
N ARG A 65 6.27 6.37 8.81
CA ARG A 65 7.60 6.74 8.25
C ARG A 65 8.64 6.95 9.34
N GLY A 66 8.25 7.60 10.44
CA GLY A 66 9.12 7.94 11.56
C GLY A 66 9.67 6.72 12.31
N ALA A 67 8.95 5.59 12.31
CA ALA A 67 9.46 4.36 12.90
C ALA A 67 10.60 3.72 12.12
N GLY A 68 10.75 4.03 10.83
CA GLY A 68 11.88 3.58 10.01
C GLY A 68 11.95 2.06 9.77
N ILE A 69 10.87 1.34 10.05
CA ILE A 69 10.76 -0.13 9.87
C ILE A 69 10.40 -0.48 8.42
N SER A 70 9.50 0.29 7.82
CA SER A 70 8.98 0.08 6.47
C SER A 70 9.24 1.26 5.54
N LYS A 71 9.28 0.99 4.23
CA LYS A 71 9.29 2.03 3.21
C LYS A 71 7.84 2.38 2.85
N ILE A 72 7.49 3.66 2.88
CA ILE A 72 6.10 4.12 2.69
C ILE A 72 6.04 5.21 1.62
N GLU A 73 5.33 4.91 0.53
CA GLU A 73 5.11 5.83 -0.58
C GLU A 73 3.61 6.13 -0.75
N ILE A 74 3.27 7.40 -0.97
CA ILE A 74 1.92 7.83 -1.33
C ILE A 74 2.00 8.44 -2.73
N THR A 75 1.18 7.96 -3.65
CA THR A 75 1.18 8.39 -5.06
C THR A 75 -0.24 8.54 -5.58
N ASN A 76 -0.39 9.34 -6.64
CA ASN A 76 -1.65 9.48 -7.35
C ASN A 76 -1.65 8.74 -8.71
N SER A 77 -0.69 7.83 -8.93
CA SER A 77 -0.61 7.03 -10.15
C SER A 77 -0.65 5.53 -9.83
N PRO A 78 -1.80 4.86 -10.02
CA PRO A 78 -1.92 3.42 -9.75
C PRO A 78 -1.05 2.60 -10.69
N ARG A 79 -0.93 3.00 -11.96
CA ARG A 79 -0.06 2.35 -12.95
C ARG A 79 1.42 2.38 -12.59
N GLU A 80 1.89 3.47 -11.99
CA GLU A 80 3.28 3.54 -11.51
C GLU A 80 3.44 2.74 -10.21
N ALA A 81 2.45 2.79 -9.32
CA ALA A 81 2.49 2.10 -8.04
C ALA A 81 2.59 0.58 -8.18
N VAL A 82 1.81 -0.02 -9.09
CA VAL A 82 1.74 -1.49 -9.21
C VAL A 82 2.97 -2.11 -9.86
N LYS A 83 3.87 -1.34 -10.48
CA LYS A 83 5.07 -1.90 -11.14
C LYS A 83 5.92 -2.67 -10.13
N GLY A 84 6.08 -3.97 -10.37
CA GLY A 84 6.83 -4.86 -9.48
C GLY A 84 6.16 -5.12 -8.12
N ALA A 85 4.86 -4.83 -7.99
CA ALA A 85 4.09 -5.17 -6.80
C ALA A 85 3.93 -6.67 -6.66
N ASP A 86 4.24 -7.21 -5.49
CA ASP A 86 3.97 -8.61 -5.15
C ASP A 86 2.50 -8.81 -4.72
N VAL A 87 1.91 -7.77 -4.14
CA VAL A 87 0.51 -7.77 -3.71
C VAL A 87 -0.16 -6.48 -4.16
N VAL A 88 -1.27 -6.60 -4.89
CA VAL A 88 -2.17 -5.47 -5.19
C VAL A 88 -3.46 -5.66 -4.37
N TYR A 89 -3.82 -4.64 -3.60
CA TYR A 89 -5.00 -4.63 -2.74
C TYR A 89 -5.89 -3.43 -3.09
N THR A 90 -7.20 -3.60 -3.03
CA THR A 90 -8.18 -2.52 -3.16
C THR A 90 -9.35 -2.78 -2.22
N ASP A 91 -10.03 -1.71 -1.80
CA ASP A 91 -11.28 -1.77 -1.06
C ASP A 91 -12.39 -1.02 -1.79
N VAL A 92 -13.64 -1.19 -1.36
CA VAL A 92 -14.77 -0.40 -1.83
C VAL A 92 -14.57 1.06 -1.42
N TRP A 93 -14.49 1.93 -2.41
CA TRP A 93 -14.32 3.37 -2.19
C TRP A 93 -15.65 4.12 -2.08
N ALA A 94 -16.80 3.45 -2.15
CA ALA A 94 -18.10 4.08 -1.88
C ALA A 94 -18.84 3.25 -0.82
N SER A 95 -19.10 3.86 0.35
CA SER A 95 -19.83 3.19 1.42
C SER A 95 -21.32 3.07 1.08
N MET A 96 -21.99 2.07 1.65
CA MET A 96 -23.43 1.86 1.45
C MET A 96 -24.22 3.03 2.04
N GLY A 97 -24.94 3.79 1.21
CA GLY A 97 -25.97 4.74 1.67
C GLY A 97 -25.88 6.17 1.15
N GLN A 98 -24.80 6.57 0.48
CA GLN A 98 -24.59 7.96 0.04
C GLN A 98 -24.61 8.10 -1.48
N LYS A 99 -25.81 7.98 -2.08
CA LYS A 99 -26.01 8.02 -3.54
C LYS A 99 -25.44 9.28 -4.22
N GLU A 100 -25.45 10.42 -3.53
CA GLU A 100 -24.93 11.69 -4.04
C GLU A 100 -23.39 11.73 -4.11
N GLU A 101 -22.71 11.04 -3.19
CA GLU A 101 -21.25 10.90 -3.25
C GLU A 101 -20.79 9.90 -4.30
N VAL A 102 -21.64 8.92 -4.67
CA VAL A 102 -21.25 7.85 -5.60
C VAL A 102 -20.79 8.41 -6.94
N ASP A 103 -21.51 9.36 -7.54
CA ASP A 103 -21.15 9.87 -8.87
C ASP A 103 -19.94 10.81 -8.83
N TYR A 104 -19.81 11.61 -7.76
CA TYR A 104 -18.60 12.41 -7.51
C TYR A 104 -17.36 11.51 -7.38
N ARG A 105 -17.47 10.45 -6.55
CA ARG A 105 -16.36 9.53 -6.32
C ARG A 105 -16.06 8.68 -7.54
N LYS A 106 -17.07 8.25 -8.32
CA LYS A 106 -16.85 7.58 -9.63
C LYS A 106 -15.95 8.40 -10.53
N GLN A 107 -16.17 9.72 -10.62
CA GLN A 107 -15.33 10.59 -11.44
C GLN A 107 -13.91 10.70 -10.87
N LYS A 108 -13.77 10.86 -9.55
CA LYS A 108 -12.46 11.00 -8.90
C LYS A 108 -11.62 9.71 -8.94
N PHE A 109 -12.27 8.56 -8.90
CA PHE A 109 -11.64 7.24 -8.87
C PHE A 109 -11.48 6.62 -10.27
N GLN A 110 -11.84 7.33 -11.35
CA GLN A 110 -11.52 6.89 -12.69
C GLN A 110 -10.01 6.67 -12.83
N GLY A 111 -9.63 5.47 -13.30
CA GLY A 111 -8.24 5.05 -13.43
C GLY A 111 -7.64 4.39 -12.19
N PHE A 112 -8.37 4.33 -11.06
CA PHE A 112 -7.98 3.62 -9.84
C PHE A 112 -8.72 2.29 -9.68
N THR A 113 -9.23 1.73 -10.77
CA THR A 113 -9.84 0.40 -10.78
C THR A 113 -8.76 -0.65 -10.94
N VAL A 114 -8.77 -1.67 -10.08
CA VAL A 114 -7.95 -2.86 -10.26
C VAL A 114 -8.65 -3.76 -11.28
N ASP A 115 -8.16 -3.75 -12.51
CA ASP A 115 -8.63 -4.56 -13.63
C ASP A 115 -7.49 -5.40 -14.22
N GLU A 116 -7.79 -6.25 -15.21
CA GLU A 116 -6.81 -7.11 -15.88
C GLU A 116 -5.65 -6.29 -16.46
N THR A 117 -5.94 -5.13 -17.05
CA THR A 117 -4.92 -4.25 -17.63
C THR A 117 -3.98 -3.67 -16.58
N LEU A 118 -4.48 -3.34 -15.38
CA LEU A 118 -3.63 -2.90 -14.27
C LEU A 118 -2.78 -4.05 -13.73
N MET A 119 -3.36 -5.25 -13.61
CA MET A 119 -2.66 -6.44 -13.10
C MET A 119 -1.58 -6.96 -14.06
N GLU A 120 -1.70 -6.75 -15.37
CA GLU A 120 -0.63 -7.04 -16.35
C GLU A 120 0.66 -6.22 -16.11
N ILE A 121 0.56 -5.10 -15.39
CA ILE A 121 1.71 -4.23 -15.04
C ILE A 121 2.33 -4.66 -13.70
N ALA A 122 1.60 -5.43 -12.89
CA ALA A 122 2.04 -5.86 -11.58
C ALA A 122 3.25 -6.81 -11.64
N GLY A 123 3.83 -7.12 -10.48
CA GLY A 123 4.83 -8.17 -10.39
C GLY A 123 4.27 -9.54 -10.85
N PRO A 124 5.14 -10.44 -11.34
CA PRO A 124 4.75 -11.77 -11.82
C PRO A 124 4.34 -12.75 -10.71
#